data_AF-A0A833VYQ9-F1
#
_entry.id   AF-A0A833VYQ9-F1
#
_cell.length_a   1.000
_cell.length_b   1.000
_cell.length_c   1.000
_cell.angle_alpha   90.00
_cell.angle_beta   90.00
_cell.angle_gamma   90.00
#
_symmetry.space_group_name_H-M   'P 1'
#
loop_
_entity.id
_entity.type
_entity.pdbx_description
1 polymer ?
#
loop_
_entity_poly.entity_id
_entity_poly.type
_entity_poly.pdbx_seq_one_letter_code
_entity_poly.pdbx_strand_id
1 'polypeptide(L)'
;MTFTNICKYLFSLCYEIKDLGSIALNFAYRTAPVHETKWVVLSEIWAGMAWWWIFWNAWHDYEHITGHYPDIRPIDWSDEELGIPPD
;
A
#
# COMPACT_ATOMS: atom_id res chain seq x y z
N MET A 1 -24.59 -49.14 -16.02
CA MET A 1 -23.83 -47.87 -15.91
C MET A 1 -24.40 -46.88 -16.89
N THR A 2 -25.31 -46.04 -16.40
CA THR A 2 -26.16 -45.20 -17.23
C THR A 2 -25.43 -43.94 -17.68
N PHE A 3 -25.64 -43.57 -18.94
CA PHE A 3 -25.16 -42.36 -19.62
C PHE A 3 -25.32 -41.07 -18.79
N THR A 4 -26.32 -41.03 -17.90
CA THR A 4 -26.56 -39.95 -16.93
C THR A 4 -25.43 -39.75 -15.91
N ASN A 5 -24.73 -40.79 -15.49
CA ASN A 5 -23.60 -40.67 -14.57
C ASN A 5 -22.39 -40.04 -15.28
N ILE A 6 -22.14 -40.41 -16.54
CA ILE A 6 -21.06 -39.84 -17.34
C ILE A 6 -21.27 -38.33 -17.54
N CYS A 7 -22.51 -37.89 -17.84
CA CYS A 7 -22.81 -36.46 -17.96
C CYS A 7 -22.61 -35.68 -16.64
N LYS A 8 -22.92 -36.28 -15.48
CA LYS A 8 -22.69 -35.64 -14.18
C LYS A 8 -21.19 -35.48 -13.89
N TYR A 9 -20.38 -36.49 -14.18
CA TYR A 9 -18.94 -36.42 -14.02
C TYR A 9 -18.30 -35.43 -15.01
N LEU A 10 -18.73 -35.41 -16.27
CA LEU A 10 -18.25 -34.44 -17.26
C LEU A 10 -18.61 -33.00 -16.89
N PHE A 11 -19.81 -32.76 -16.34
CA PHE A 11 -20.22 -31.44 -15.90
C PHE A 11 -19.45 -30.99 -14.65
N SER A 12 -19.20 -31.91 -13.71
CA SER A 12 -18.34 -31.67 -12.53
C SER A 12 -16.90 -31.35 -12.92
N LEU A 13 -16.30 -32.12 -13.84
CA LEU A 13 -14.95 -31.88 -14.35
C LEU A 13 -14.86 -30.53 -15.09
N CYS A 14 -15.88 -30.17 -15.88
CA CYS A 14 -15.90 -28.89 -16.60
C CYS A 14 -15.99 -27.69 -15.63
N TYR A 15 -16.69 -27.84 -14.50
CA TYR A 15 -16.74 -26.81 -13.46
C TYR A 15 -15.41 -26.66 -12.73
N GLU A 16 -14.76 -27.79 -12.41
CA GLU A 16 -13.47 -27.83 -11.71
C GLU A 16 -12.30 -27.35 -12.59
N ILE A 17 -12.37 -27.58 -13.91
CA ILE A 17 -11.41 -27.03 -14.91
C ILE A 17 -11.52 -25.50 -15.00
N LYS A 18 -12.71 -24.91 -14.81
CA LYS A 18 -12.86 -23.44 -14.78
C LYS A 18 -12.22 -22.82 -13.53
N ASP A 19 -12.25 -23.51 -12.40
CA ASP A 19 -11.62 -23.02 -11.17
C ASP A 19 -10.09 -23.09 -11.23
N LEU A 20 -9.54 -24.12 -11.87
CA LEU A 20 -8.08 -24.22 -12.10
C LEU A 20 -7.54 -23.07 -12.96
N GLY A 21 -8.36 -22.54 -13.88
CA GLY A 21 -8.05 -21.37 -14.72
C GLY A 21 -8.22 -20.02 -14.03
N SER A 22 -8.84 -19.97 -12.84
CA SER A 22 -8.96 -18.74 -12.04
C SER A 22 -7.72 -18.51 -11.16
N ILE A 23 -7.06 -19.60 -10.75
CA ILE A 23 -5.82 -19.57 -9.96
C ILE A 23 -4.61 -19.25 -10.87
N ALA A 24 -4.71 -19.55 -12.17
CA ALA A 24 -3.71 -19.23 -13.18
C ALA A 24 -4.15 -18.02 -14.02
N LEU A 25 -3.83 -16.81 -13.55
CA LEU A 25 -3.72 -15.57 -14.33
C LEU A 25 -4.80 -15.37 -15.42
N ASN A 26 -5.82 -14.54 -15.16
CA ASN A 26 -6.75 -14.03 -16.19
C ASN A 26 -5.96 -13.44 -17.38
N PHE A 27 -5.65 -14.27 -18.39
CA PHE A 27 -4.85 -13.88 -19.54
C PHE A 27 -5.69 -13.01 -20.47
N ALA A 28 -5.33 -11.73 -20.54
CA ALA A 28 -5.98 -10.74 -21.38
C ALA A 28 -4.96 -10.18 -22.39
N TYR A 29 -5.31 -10.16 -23.68
CA TYR A 29 -4.49 -9.56 -24.73
C TYR A 29 -5.20 -8.34 -25.32
N ARG A 30 -4.52 -7.19 -25.36
CA ARG A 30 -5.06 -5.87 -25.83
C ARG A 30 -6.32 -5.39 -25.10
N THR A 31 -6.61 -5.94 -23.93
CA THR A 31 -7.71 -5.51 -23.05
C THR A 31 -7.25 -5.57 -21.59
N ALA A 32 -7.90 -4.79 -20.72
CA ALA A 32 -7.63 -4.83 -19.29
C ALA A 32 -8.11 -6.18 -18.72
N PRO A 33 -7.34 -6.84 -17.84
CA PRO A 33 -7.81 -8.06 -17.18
C PRO A 33 -8.95 -7.73 -16.23
N VAL A 34 -9.89 -8.67 -16.11
CA VAL A 34 -10.97 -8.56 -15.13
C VAL A 34 -10.37 -8.78 -13.74
N HIS A 35 -10.54 -7.81 -12.86
CA HIS A 35 -10.10 -7.90 -11.48
C HIS A 35 -11.26 -8.37 -10.61
N GLU A 36 -10.96 -9.19 -9.61
CA GLU A 36 -11.96 -9.51 -8.60
C GLU A 36 -12.26 -8.28 -7.75
N THR A 37 -13.54 -8.00 -7.51
CA THR A 37 -14.00 -6.85 -6.72
C THR A 37 -13.41 -6.82 -5.31
N LYS A 38 -13.16 -7.99 -4.72
CA LYS A 38 -12.55 -8.12 -3.39
C LYS A 38 -11.16 -7.47 -3.32
N TRP A 39 -10.35 -7.61 -4.37
CA TRP A 39 -8.99 -7.09 -4.39
C TRP A 39 -8.97 -5.57 -4.62
N VAL A 40 -9.92 -5.05 -5.40
CA VAL A 40 -10.09 -3.60 -5.60
C VAL A 40 -10.54 -2.93 -4.29
N VAL A 41 -11.52 -3.50 -3.59
CA VAL A 41 -11.97 -2.95 -2.30
C VAL A 41 -10.84 -3.02 -1.26
N LEU A 42 -10.09 -4.12 -1.22
CA LEU A 42 -8.98 -4.26 -0.28
C LEU A 42 -7.88 -3.22 -0.55
N SER A 43 -7.54 -2.97 -1.82
CA SER A 43 -6.52 -1.96 -2.16
C SER A 43 -6.96 -0.55 -1.78
N GLU A 44 -8.22 -0.20 -1.97
CA GLU A 44 -8.77 1.10 -1.56
C GLU A 44 -8.75 1.29 -0.04
N ILE A 45 -9.08 0.25 0.74
CA ILE A 45 -9.02 0.30 2.21
C ILE A 45 -7.59 0.53 2.69
N TRP A 46 -6.62 -0.20 2.12
CA TRP A 46 -5.21 -0.01 2.48
C TRP A 46 -4.67 1.36 2.10
N ALA A 47 -5.05 1.87 0.93
CA ALA A 47 -4.69 3.22 0.51
C ALA A 47 -5.29 4.27 1.47
N GLY A 48 -6.56 4.12 1.84
CA GLY A 48 -7.22 4.99 2.81
C GLY A 48 -6.57 4.94 4.20
N MET A 49 -6.20 3.75 4.67
CA MET A 49 -5.51 3.57 5.96
C MET A 49 -4.12 4.20 5.96
N ALA A 50 -3.36 4.08 4.85
CA ALA A 50 -2.06 4.72 4.71
C ALA A 50 -2.16 6.24 4.77
N TRP A 51 -3.10 6.84 4.04
CA TRP A 51 -3.31 8.29 4.08
C TRP A 51 -3.84 8.79 5.42
N TRP A 52 -4.77 8.06 6.03
CA TRP A 52 -5.25 8.36 7.38
C TRP A 52 -4.10 8.36 8.39
N TRP A 53 -3.21 7.35 8.32
CA TRP A 53 -2.04 7.26 9.18
C TRP A 53 -1.07 8.43 8.99
N ILE A 54 -0.81 8.84 7.74
CA ILE A 54 0.05 10.01 7.45
C ILE A 54 -0.54 11.27 8.07
N PHE A 55 -1.83 11.54 7.87
CA PHE A 55 -2.46 12.74 8.44
C PHE A 55 -2.56 12.68 9.96
N TRP A 56 -2.81 11.50 10.52
CA TRP A 56 -2.82 11.30 11.97
C TRP A 56 -1.45 11.63 12.60
N ASN A 57 -0.37 11.10 12.04
CA ASN A 57 1.00 11.40 12.53
C ASN A 57 1.41 12.84 12.26
N ALA A 58 1.02 13.41 11.12
CA ALA A 58 1.31 14.82 10.83
C ALA A 58 0.66 15.77 11.85
N TRP A 59 -0.49 15.39 12.43
CA TRP A 59 -1.15 16.16 13.48
C TRP A 59 -0.55 15.91 14.86
N HIS A 60 -0.30 14.65 15.24
CA HIS A 60 0.15 14.30 16.59
C HIS A 60 1.66 14.53 16.80
N ASP A 61 2.46 14.25 15.78
CA ASP A 61 3.93 14.23 15.84
C ASP A 61 4.55 15.17 14.79
N TYR A 62 4.03 16.40 14.71
CA TYR A 62 4.48 17.42 13.75
C TYR A 62 5.98 17.75 13.89
N GLU A 63 6.54 17.58 15.08
CA GLU A 63 7.94 17.86 15.39
C GLU A 63 8.93 17.01 14.58
N HIS A 64 8.54 15.81 14.12
CA HIS A 64 9.39 14.99 13.25
C HIS A 64 9.57 15.62 11.86
N ILE A 65 8.65 16.48 11.43
CA ILE A 65 8.70 17.14 10.12
C ILE A 65 9.43 18.48 10.23
N THR A 66 9.19 19.25 11.29
CA THR A 66 9.78 20.59 11.45
C THR A 66 11.09 20.62 12.21
N GLY A 67 11.48 19.50 12.82
CA GLY A 67 12.59 19.42 13.75
C GLY A 67 12.14 19.68 15.18
N HIS A 68 12.68 18.89 16.11
CA HIS A 68 12.39 19.00 17.55
C HIS A 68 13.11 20.19 18.20
N TYR A 69 14.21 20.65 17.61
CA TYR A 69 15.09 21.64 18.22
C TYR A 69 15.00 22.98 17.47
N PRO A 70 15.04 24.11 18.20
CA PRO A 70 15.10 25.41 17.58
C PRO A 70 16.42 25.56 16.81
N ASP A 71 16.35 26.20 15.65
CA ASP A 71 17.52 26.41 14.81
C ASP A 71 18.34 27.58 15.37
N ILE A 72 19.46 27.27 16.01
CA ILE A 72 20.40 28.26 16.54
C ILE A 72 21.35 28.71 15.43
N ARG A 73 21.33 30.00 15.10
CA ARG A 73 22.20 30.54 14.05
C ARG A 73 23.59 30.82 14.64
N PRO A 74 24.68 30.49 13.92
CA PRO A 74 26.05 30.72 14.41
C PRO A 74 26.39 32.19 14.69
N ILE A 75 25.65 33.12 14.08
CA ILE A 75 25.84 34.57 14.25
C ILE A 75 25.26 35.11 15.55
N ASP A 76 24.39 34.35 16.21
CA ASP A 76 23.78 34.75 17.48
C ASP A 76 24.70 34.42 18.67
N TRP A 77 25.85 33.75 18.46
CA TRP A 77 26.87 33.50 19.48
C TRP A 77 27.73 34.74 19.72
N SER A 78 27.98 35.06 20.99
CA SER A 78 28.85 36.17 21.35
C SER A 78 30.33 35.78 21.22
N ASP A 79 31.17 36.76 20.87
CA ASP A 79 32.62 36.56 20.75
C ASP A 79 33.25 36.10 22.07
N GLU A 80 32.64 36.43 23.22
CA GLU A 80 33.04 35.97 24.55
C GLU A 80 32.81 34.47 24.76
N GLU A 81 31.66 33.93 24.31
CA GLU A 81 31.37 32.49 24.36
C GLU A 81 32.25 31.70 23.38
N LEU A 82 32.59 32.32 22.25
CA LEU A 82 33.43 31.73 21.22
C LEU A 82 34.94 31.87 21.49
N GLY A 83 35.31 32.61 22.53
CA GLY A 83 36.70 32.81 22.95
C GLY A 83 37.54 33.63 21.96
N ILE A 84 36.91 34.48 21.16
CA ILE A 84 37.60 35.36 20.21
C ILE A 84 38.11 36.58 20.99
N PRO A 85 39.43 36.81 21.07
CA PRO A 85 39.95 37.98 21.77
C PRO A 85 39.55 39.26 21.03
N PRO A 86 39.20 40.35 21.74
CA PRO A 86 39.05 41.65 21.12
C PRO A 86 40.43 42.12 20.61
N ASP A 87 40.47 42.55 19.34
CA ASP A 87 41.66 43.16 18.73
C ASP A 87 42.08 44.47 19.41
#